data_AF-A0A366MAA3-F1
#
_entry.id   AF-A0A366MAA3-F1
#
_cell.length_a   1.000
_cell.length_b   1.000
_cell.length_c   1.000
_cell.angle_alpha   90.00
_cell.angle_beta   90.00
_cell.angle_gamma   90.00
#
_symmetry.space_group_name_H-M   'P 1'
#
loop_
_entity.id
_entity.type
_entity.pdbx_description
1 polymer ?
#
loop_
_entity_poly.entity_id
_entity_poly.type
_entity_poly.pdbx_seq_one_letter_code
_entity_poly.pdbx_strand_id
1 'polypeptide(L)'
;MEFKPKSQSIGVCTSSGSVGYSISYGRSDCVTVIAKEASVADGLATSIGNKVNGKLDSDAVENGIVYAKKFKNHFIGALIIVGESIGTIGKLPKIVETNNDYISNDFEEK
;
A
#
# COMPACT_ATOMS: atom_id res chain seq x y z
N MET A 1 -4.80 8.12 -5.01
CA MET A 1 -4.65 8.82 -3.71
C MET A 1 -4.25 10.26 -4.00
N GLU A 2 -4.83 11.25 -3.32
CA GLU A 2 -4.51 12.66 -3.53
C GLU A 2 -3.67 13.23 -2.39
N PHE A 3 -2.45 13.71 -2.69
CA PHE A 3 -1.57 14.36 -1.72
C PHE A 3 -1.60 15.88 -1.88
N LYS A 4 -1.94 16.59 -0.81
CA LYS A 4 -1.78 18.05 -0.77
C LYS A 4 -0.30 18.41 -0.59
N PRO A 5 0.19 19.50 -1.23
CA PRO A 5 1.54 19.99 -1.01
C PRO A 5 1.83 20.19 0.48
N LYS A 6 2.97 19.68 0.94
CA LYS A 6 3.45 19.85 2.31
C LYS A 6 4.90 20.31 2.27
N SER A 7 5.30 21.08 3.27
CA SER A 7 6.69 21.51 3.47
C SER A 7 7.64 20.37 3.84
N GLN A 8 7.11 19.20 4.21
CA GLN A 8 7.88 18.04 4.63
C GLN A 8 7.83 16.93 3.58
N SER A 9 9.00 16.37 3.24
CA SER A 9 9.12 15.19 2.39
C SER A 9 8.53 13.96 3.07
N ILE A 10 7.84 13.11 2.30
CA ILE A 10 7.29 11.84 2.76
C ILE A 10 7.75 10.71 1.83
N GLY A 11 7.96 9.53 2.39
CA GLY A 11 8.17 8.30 1.64
C GLY A 11 6.85 7.61 1.39
N VAL A 12 6.62 7.16 0.15
CA VAL A 12 5.51 6.29 -0.23
C VAL A 12 6.10 5.11 -0.98
N CYS A 13 5.78 3.89 -0.56
CA CYS A 13 6.15 2.69 -1.31
C CYS A 13 4.97 1.73 -1.36
N THR A 14 4.84 1.03 -2.48
CA THR A 14 3.85 -0.01 -2.71
C THR A 14 4.55 -1.33 -3.04
N SER A 15 4.26 -2.37 -2.28
CA SER A 15 4.62 -3.74 -2.62
C SER A 15 3.41 -4.40 -3.28
N SER A 16 3.59 -5.06 -4.43
CA SER A 16 2.54 -5.82 -5.11
C SER A 16 2.93 -7.29 -5.19
N GLY A 17 2.00 -8.17 -4.82
CA GLY A 17 2.14 -9.62 -5.00
C GLY A 17 1.48 -10.15 -6.28
N SER A 18 0.67 -9.34 -6.96
CA SER A 18 -0.19 -9.78 -8.06
C SER A 18 0.24 -9.23 -9.43
N VAL A 19 1.09 -8.19 -9.49
CA VAL A 19 1.55 -7.59 -10.75
C VAL A 19 3.07 -7.35 -10.71
N GLY A 20 3.84 -8.26 -11.33
CA GLY A 20 5.31 -8.18 -11.48
C GLY A 20 6.08 -9.40 -10.94
N TYR A 21 7.32 -9.63 -11.41
CA TYR A 21 8.21 -10.78 -11.08
C TYR A 21 8.69 -10.85 -9.61
N SER A 22 8.10 -10.07 -8.71
CA SER A 22 8.48 -10.06 -7.30
C SER A 22 7.78 -11.20 -6.57
N ILE A 23 8.57 -12.09 -5.95
CA ILE A 23 8.06 -13.18 -5.13
C ILE A 23 7.49 -12.59 -3.83
N SER A 24 6.18 -12.44 -3.75
CA SER A 24 5.47 -12.18 -2.49
C SER A 24 5.06 -13.51 -1.85
N TYR A 25 5.36 -13.70 -0.56
CA TYR A 25 4.91 -14.89 0.19
C TYR A 25 3.49 -14.72 0.75
N GLY A 26 2.91 -13.53 0.63
CA GLY A 26 1.55 -13.21 1.07
C GLY A 26 0.54 -13.17 -0.08
N ARG A 27 -0.73 -13.05 0.28
CA ARG A 27 -1.89 -12.97 -0.63
C ARG A 27 -2.25 -11.53 -1.03
N SER A 28 -1.47 -10.53 -0.64
CA SER A 28 -1.79 -9.13 -0.96
C SER A 28 -1.65 -8.81 -2.44
N ASP A 29 -2.68 -8.17 -3.01
CA ASP A 29 -2.57 -7.56 -4.33
C ASP A 29 -1.65 -6.36 -4.30
N CYS A 30 -1.87 -5.49 -3.30
CA CYS A 30 -0.91 -4.47 -2.96
C CYS A 30 -0.94 -4.09 -1.47
N VAL A 31 0.21 -3.66 -0.98
CA VAL A 31 0.39 -2.99 0.29
C VAL A 31 1.11 -1.67 0.04
N THR A 32 0.45 -0.55 0.36
CA THR A 32 1.03 0.78 0.26
C THR A 32 1.30 1.33 1.65
N VAL A 33 2.53 1.79 1.91
CA VAL A 33 2.93 2.40 3.18
C VAL A 33 3.39 3.83 2.94
N ILE A 34 2.96 4.75 3.80
CA ILE A 34 3.38 6.14 3.84
C ILE A 34 4.18 6.34 5.12
N ALA A 35 5.42 6.81 5.02
CA ALA A 35 6.31 7.06 6.16
C ALA A 35 7.08 8.38 6.01
N LYS A 36 7.85 8.76 7.04
CA LYS A 36 8.75 9.92 6.94
C LYS A 36 9.95 9.65 6.04
N GLU A 37 10.38 8.40 5.96
CA GLU A 37 11.54 7.94 5.20
C GLU A 37 11.11 6.92 4.14
N ALA A 38 11.63 7.04 2.92
CA ALA A 38 11.28 6.16 1.81
C ALA A 38 11.74 4.71 2.04
N SER A 39 12.94 4.52 2.62
CA SER A 39 13.48 3.20 3.00
C SER A 39 12.59 2.47 4.01
N VAL A 40 12.05 3.21 4.99
CA VAL A 40 11.11 2.66 5.98
C VAL A 40 9.79 2.27 5.32
N ALA A 41 9.27 3.11 4.40
CA ALA A 41 8.06 2.79 3.66
C ALA A 41 8.24 1.51 2.83
N ASP A 42 9.35 1.36 2.13
CA ASP A 42 9.67 0.20 1.29
C ASP A 42 9.81 -1.10 2.08
N GLY A 43 10.63 -1.08 3.13
CA GLY A 43 10.82 -2.24 3.99
C GLY A 43 9.54 -2.70 4.67
N LEU A 44 8.71 -1.75 5.13
CA LEU A 44 7.43 -2.07 5.75
C LEU A 44 6.39 -2.55 4.74
N ALA A 45 6.32 -1.99 3.53
CA ALA A 45 5.39 -2.45 2.50
C ALA A 45 5.65 -3.93 2.17
N THR A 46 6.93 -4.30 1.98
CA THR A 46 7.34 -5.68 1.73
C THR A 46 7.07 -6.60 2.94
N SER A 47 7.46 -6.16 4.14
CA SER A 47 7.28 -6.95 5.37
C SER A 47 5.81 -7.22 5.70
N ILE A 48 4.96 -6.20 5.56
CA ILE A 48 3.52 -6.30 5.78
C ILE A 48 2.88 -7.16 4.69
N GLY A 49 3.24 -6.97 3.40
CA GLY A 49 2.75 -7.78 2.30
C GLY A 49 2.95 -9.28 2.53
N ASN A 50 4.15 -9.67 2.98
CA ASN A 50 4.46 -11.07 3.34
C ASN A 50 3.64 -11.63 4.52
N LYS A 51 3.00 -10.77 5.33
CA LYS A 51 2.15 -11.17 6.46
C LYS A 51 0.65 -11.06 6.17
N VAL A 52 0.27 -10.56 5.00
CA VAL A 52 -1.11 -10.63 4.50
C VAL A 52 -1.37 -12.07 4.07
N ASN A 53 -2.03 -12.86 4.92
CA ASN A 53 -2.34 -14.27 4.66
C ASN A 53 -3.62 -14.69 5.36
N GLY A 54 -4.31 -15.69 4.82
CA GLY A 54 -5.62 -16.12 5.31
C GLY A 54 -6.33 -16.94 4.25
N LYS A 55 -7.43 -17.61 4.61
CA LYS A 55 -8.27 -18.32 3.63
C LYS A 55 -9.26 -17.38 2.96
N LEU A 56 -9.89 -16.49 3.74
CA LEU A 56 -10.72 -15.41 3.23
C LEU A 56 -9.88 -14.15 3.03
N ASP A 57 -10.28 -13.32 2.08
CA ASP A 57 -9.60 -12.05 1.78
C ASP A 57 -9.67 -11.09 2.97
N SER A 58 -10.81 -11.08 3.68
CA SER A 58 -11.01 -10.33 4.93
C SER A 58 -10.00 -10.73 6.01
N ASP A 59 -9.75 -12.03 6.19
CA ASP A 59 -8.81 -12.55 7.18
C ASP A 59 -7.38 -12.14 6.81
N ALA A 60 -7.06 -12.20 5.51
CA ALA A 60 -5.75 -11.78 5.01
C ALA A 60 -5.47 -10.31 5.28
N VAL A 61 -6.46 -9.46 4.99
CA VAL A 61 -6.39 -8.03 5.31
C VAL A 61 -6.25 -7.82 6.83
N GLU A 62 -7.07 -8.48 7.65
CA GLU A 62 -7.03 -8.33 9.10
C GLU A 62 -5.66 -8.73 9.67
N ASN A 63 -5.11 -9.87 9.25
CA ASN A 63 -3.78 -10.33 9.66
C ASN A 63 -2.69 -9.34 9.28
N GLY A 64 -2.76 -8.76 8.07
CA GLY A 64 -1.88 -7.70 7.62
C GLY A 64 -1.97 -6.44 8.50
N ILE A 65 -3.19 -6.00 8.85
CA ILE A 65 -3.42 -4.85 9.72
C ILE A 65 -2.92 -5.12 11.14
N VAL A 66 -3.17 -6.31 11.71
CA VAL A 66 -2.68 -6.71 13.02
C VAL A 66 -1.15 -6.71 13.06
N TYR A 67 -0.51 -7.19 11.99
CA TYR A 67 0.94 -7.13 11.87
C TYR A 67 1.45 -5.68 11.76
N ALA A 68 0.82 -4.86 10.91
CA ALA A 68 1.17 -3.45 10.74
C ALA A 68 1.06 -2.64 12.06
N LYS A 69 0.10 -2.97 12.94
CA LYS A 69 -0.03 -2.33 14.27
C LYS A 69 1.26 -2.38 15.10
N LYS A 70 2.09 -3.42 14.94
CA LYS A 70 3.38 -3.56 15.63
C LYS A 70 4.36 -2.43 15.26
N PHE A 71 4.20 -1.83 14.09
CA PHE A 71 5.08 -0.79 13.55
C PHE A 71 4.42 0.59 13.49
N LYS A 72 3.26 0.81 14.13
CA LYS A 72 2.46 2.05 14.02
C LYS A 72 3.22 3.36 14.27
N ASN A 73 4.34 3.31 15.01
CA ASN A 73 5.17 4.49 15.31
C ASN A 73 6.19 4.81 14.21
N HIS A 74 6.39 3.91 13.23
CA HIS A 74 7.39 4.01 12.17
C HIS A 74 6.81 4.47 10.83
N PHE A 75 5.48 4.48 10.68
CA PHE A 75 4.81 4.93 9.47
C PHE A 75 3.61 5.84 9.81
N ILE A 76 3.15 6.59 8.82
CA ILE A 76 2.05 7.56 8.92
C ILE A 76 0.72 6.87 8.63
N GLY A 77 0.64 6.11 7.54
CA GLY A 77 -0.51 5.28 7.21
C GLY A 77 -0.14 4.12 6.30
N ALA A 78 -0.99 3.09 6.26
CA ALA A 78 -0.85 1.96 5.37
C ALA A 78 -2.21 1.53 4.80
N LEU A 79 -2.20 1.08 3.56
CA LEU A 79 -3.33 0.51 2.81
C LEU A 79 -2.96 -0.92 2.41
N ILE A 80 -3.89 -1.86 2.59
CA ILE A 80 -3.76 -3.26 2.19
C ILE A 80 -4.98 -3.61 1.33
N ILE A 81 -4.75 -4.20 0.17
CA ILE A 81 -5.80 -4.68 -0.73
C ILE A 81 -5.59 -6.17 -1.00
N VAL A 82 -6.67 -6.94 -0.86
CA VAL A 82 -6.76 -8.36 -1.20
C VAL A 82 -8.14 -8.59 -1.82
N GLY A 83 -8.20 -8.89 -3.12
CA GLY A 83 -9.45 -9.03 -3.86
C GLY A 83 -10.34 -7.80 -3.70
N GLU A 84 -11.55 -8.00 -3.21
CA GLU A 84 -12.53 -6.94 -2.92
C GLU A 84 -12.40 -6.38 -1.49
N SER A 85 -11.48 -6.91 -0.68
CA SER A 85 -11.26 -6.49 0.70
C SER A 85 -10.17 -5.42 0.80
N ILE A 86 -10.47 -4.35 1.55
CA ILE A 86 -9.56 -3.23 1.78
C ILE A 86 -9.39 -3.00 3.28
N GLY A 87 -8.14 -2.86 3.72
CA GLY A 87 -7.78 -2.50 5.09
C GLY A 87 -6.91 -1.25 5.13
N THR A 88 -7.16 -0.39 6.11
CA THR A 88 -6.37 0.83 6.33
C THR A 88 -5.97 0.98 7.78
N ILE A 89 -4.78 1.50 8.02
CA ILE A 89 -4.32 1.86 9.36
C ILE A 89 -3.55 3.18 9.34
N GLY A 90 -3.70 3.99 10.38
CA GLY A 90 -3.06 5.30 10.49
C GLY A 90 -3.75 6.35 9.62
N LYS A 91 -2.96 7.33 9.16
CA LYS A 91 -3.45 8.48 8.40
C LYS A 91 -3.09 8.35 6.93
N LEU A 92 -4.08 8.00 6.12
CA LEU A 92 -3.98 8.01 4.66
C LEU A 92 -4.52 9.33 4.08
N PRO A 93 -4.01 9.76 2.91
CA PRO A 93 -4.64 10.79 2.11
C PRO A 93 -6.04 10.36 1.64
N LYS A 94 -6.79 11.31 1.08
CA LYS A 94 -8.09 11.02 0.48
C LYS A 94 -7.90 10.00 -0.66
N ILE A 95 -8.65 8.90 -0.59
CA ILE A 95 -8.80 7.97 -1.72
C ILE A 95 -9.79 8.63 -2.68
N VAL A 96 -9.38 8.75 -3.93
CA VAL A 96 -10.15 9.37 -5.01
C VAL A 96 -10.20 8.37 -6.16
N GLU A 97 -11.37 8.28 -6.76
CA GLU A 97 -11.59 7.56 -8.01
C GLU A 97 -11.10 8.43 -9.18
N THR A 98 -10.53 7.82 -10.21
CA THR A 98 -10.13 8.51 -11.44
C THR A 98 -10.86 7.88 -12.61
N ASN A 99 -11.38 8.70 -13.53
CA ASN A 99 -11.93 8.22 -14.78
C ASN A 99 -10.79 7.79 -15.72
N ASN A 100 -10.97 6.68 -16.43
CA ASN A 100 -9.93 6.05 -17.26
C ASN A 100 -9.57 6.85 -18.53
N ASP A 101 -10.33 7.87 -18.90
CA ASP A 101 -10.17 8.60 -20.17
C ASP A 101 -8.84 9.37 -20.28
N TYR A 102 -8.13 9.59 -19.17
CA TYR A 102 -6.87 10.35 -19.13
C TYR A 102 -5.60 9.49 -19.09
N ILE A 103 -5.70 8.18 -18.86
CA ILE A 103 -4.51 7.33 -18.63
C ILE A 103 -3.88 6.88 -19.96
N SER A 104 -4.61 6.91 -21.09
CA SER A 104 -4.09 6.47 -22.38
C SER A 104 -3.20 7.50 -23.10
N ASN A 105 -3.26 8.78 -22.74
CA ASN A 105 -2.60 9.84 -23.53
C ASN A 105 -1.22 10.26 -23.00
N ASP A 106 -0.82 9.84 -21.80
CA ASP A 106 0.43 10.28 -21.17
C ASP A 106 1.59 9.26 -21.28
N PHE A 107 1.37 8.10 -21.91
CA PHE A 107 2.41 7.08 -22.16
C PHE A 107 2.92 7.04 -23.62
N GLU A 108 2.37 7.86 -24.51
CA GLU A 108 2.94 8.13 -25.84
C GLU A 108 3.49 9.55 -25.89
N GLU A 109 4.60 9.82 -25.19
CA GLU A 109 5.50 10.89 -25.65
C GLU A 109 6.95 10.66 -25.22
N LYS A 110 7.79 10.52 -26.27
CA LYS A 110 9.26 10.43 -26.41
C LYS A 110 9.94 9.06 -26.33
#